data_AF-X8JU27-F1
#
_entry.id   AF-X8JU27-F1
#
_cell.length_a   1.000
_cell.length_b   1.000
_cell.length_c   1.000
_cell.angle_alpha   90.00
_cell.angle_beta   90.00
_cell.angle_gamma   90.00
#
_symmetry.space_group_name_H-M   'P 1'
#
loop_
_entity.id
_entity.type
_entity.pdbx_description
1 polymer ?
#
loop_
_entity_poly.entity_id
_entity_poly.type
_entity_poly.pdbx_seq_one_letter_code
_entity_poly.pdbx_strand_id
1 'polypeptide(L)'
;MSETWIQREILAPRRLIFNVIWYGAHLGTFAYGWYSQASNTRLAALNALTFSVWTSRGAGLVLALDGGLILLPMLRNLIRIVRPKLSWLMPADENIWFHRQVAYSLAFWAMVHTTAHYVNFINVERSQVRPQSALQIHYTQPGGFTGHVMLFIMVLMYSTAHHKVRKQCFEAFWYTHHLAFFFMLGLFTHATGCFVRDSAQPDYIATFPFYSTDHCLGYLSWRFIIWPAVIYFGERVYREIRARRPTTLQKVLVHPSGAMELRINKPSFKYTAGQWLFIQVPEISKFQWHPFTITSAPEDPYVSIHIRQVGDFTYALGERLGAGPNVVASLTTSAMNALEKRASDSKEGLEVLPAEGRGEFIEVDSSSMTLPLVRIDGPYGAPAEDVFESEVAVLIGAGIGVTPFASILKHIWYRQRRGNLGALKRVEFFWICRDAPSFGWFQSLLQEVEAAQADPNFLRMNIFLTQKVGEDMLWNIAVNDAGASYDPLTLLRTRTIFGRPDWRAVYGRLRMAIESGQYLPGREAALRTKVGTFFCGPAGLAKTIRQECLAVNTESINFTFAKEHF
;
A
#
# COMPACT_ATOMS: atom_id res chain seq x y z
N MET A 1 25.48 12.93 -0.30
CA MET A 1 24.49 14.02 -0.18
C MET A 1 23.09 13.42 -0.22
N SER A 2 22.22 13.73 0.74
CA SER A 2 20.83 13.28 0.70
C SER A 2 20.11 13.96 -0.46
N GLU A 3 19.51 13.20 -1.37
CA GLU A 3 18.59 13.75 -2.38
C GLU A 3 17.58 14.68 -1.72
N THR A 4 17.44 15.88 -2.28
CA THR A 4 16.43 16.84 -1.85
C THR A 4 15.04 16.32 -2.25
N TRP A 5 14.00 16.78 -1.55
CA TRP A 5 12.61 16.43 -1.91
C TRP A 5 12.29 16.76 -3.37
N ILE A 6 12.82 17.88 -3.87
CA ILE A 6 12.69 18.32 -5.27
C ILE A 6 13.33 17.32 -6.22
N GLN A 7 14.55 16.85 -5.92
CA GLN A 7 15.20 15.83 -6.74
C GLN A 7 14.39 14.53 -6.82
N ARG A 8 13.78 14.13 -5.70
CA ARG A 8 13.04 12.86 -5.62
C ARG A 8 11.64 12.91 -6.23
N GLU A 9 10.88 13.98 -5.96
CA GLU A 9 9.47 14.07 -6.37
C GLU A 9 9.30 14.80 -7.70
N ILE A 10 10.26 15.66 -8.10
CA ILE A 10 10.14 16.50 -9.30
C ILE A 10 11.12 16.07 -10.39
N LEU A 11 12.41 15.91 -10.07
CA LEU A 11 13.46 15.77 -11.08
C LEU A 11 13.78 14.33 -11.49
N ALA A 12 13.22 13.31 -10.82
CA ALA A 12 13.35 11.93 -11.27
C ALA A 12 12.73 11.78 -12.67
N PRO A 13 13.39 11.18 -13.68
CA PRO A 13 12.98 11.28 -15.09
C PRO A 13 11.51 10.95 -15.37
N ARG A 14 11.00 9.85 -14.80
CA ARG A 14 9.57 9.46 -14.89
C ARG A 14 8.63 10.48 -14.24
N ARG A 15 9.03 11.03 -13.09
CA ARG A 15 8.23 12.01 -12.35
C ARG A 15 8.28 13.38 -13.00
N LEU A 16 9.39 13.74 -13.63
CA LEU A 16 9.53 14.98 -14.40
C LEU A 16 8.58 14.97 -15.60
N ILE A 17 8.58 13.89 -16.40
CA ILE A 17 7.65 13.73 -17.52
C ILE A 17 6.20 13.82 -17.02
N PHE A 18 5.88 13.08 -15.95
CA PHE A 18 4.56 13.16 -15.32
C PHE A 18 4.21 14.59 -14.90
N ASN A 19 5.09 15.30 -14.18
CA ASN A 19 4.81 16.64 -13.66
C ASN A 19 4.63 17.66 -14.79
N VAL A 20 5.43 17.59 -15.85
CA VAL A 20 5.30 18.47 -17.02
C VAL A 20 3.94 18.26 -17.69
N ILE A 21 3.57 17.01 -17.95
CA ILE A 21 2.27 16.68 -18.55
C ILE A 21 1.13 17.06 -17.60
N TRP A 22 1.26 16.73 -16.31
CA TRP A 22 0.25 16.95 -15.28
C TRP A 22 -0.04 18.44 -15.11
N TYR A 23 0.95 19.24 -14.72
CA TYR A 23 0.75 20.67 -14.52
C TYR A 23 0.47 21.40 -15.84
N GLY A 24 1.10 20.98 -16.94
CA GLY A 24 0.83 21.51 -18.28
C GLY A 24 -0.63 21.30 -18.69
N ALA A 25 -1.18 20.11 -18.48
CA ALA A 25 -2.59 19.82 -18.78
C ALA A 25 -3.54 20.63 -17.89
N HIS A 26 -3.23 20.83 -16.61
CA HIS A 26 -4.08 21.63 -15.70
C HIS A 26 -4.06 23.11 -16.08
N LEU A 27 -2.87 23.68 -16.34
CA LEU A 27 -2.73 25.06 -16.79
C LEU A 27 -3.38 25.26 -18.17
N GLY A 28 -3.22 24.32 -19.09
CA GLY A 28 -3.88 24.35 -20.39
C GLY A 28 -5.41 24.28 -20.28
N THR A 29 -5.92 23.40 -19.41
CA THR A 29 -7.37 23.29 -19.14
C THR A 29 -7.91 24.57 -18.49
N PHE A 30 -7.17 25.15 -17.54
CA PHE A 30 -7.50 26.43 -16.94
C PHE A 30 -7.54 27.55 -17.98
N ALA A 31 -6.50 27.67 -18.80
CA ALA A 31 -6.39 28.68 -19.86
C ALA A 31 -7.50 28.51 -20.89
N TYR A 32 -7.85 27.27 -21.25
CA TYR A 32 -8.99 27.00 -22.13
C TYR A 32 -10.32 27.41 -21.49
N GLY A 33 -10.57 27.08 -20.22
CA GLY A 33 -11.79 27.50 -19.53
C GLY A 33 -11.90 29.02 -19.40
N TRP A 34 -10.77 29.68 -19.12
CA TRP A 34 -10.66 31.15 -19.13
C TRP A 34 -11.01 31.73 -20.50
N TYR A 35 -10.32 31.26 -21.55
CA TYR A 35 -10.54 31.71 -22.91
C TYR A 35 -11.97 31.44 -23.38
N SER A 36 -12.49 30.25 -23.12
CA SER A 36 -13.87 29.86 -23.44
C SER A 36 -14.90 30.76 -22.77
N GLN A 37 -14.67 31.21 -21.54
CA GLN A 37 -15.53 32.20 -20.89
C GLN A 37 -15.38 33.59 -21.55
N ALA A 38 -14.14 34.08 -21.70
CA ALA A 38 -13.84 35.43 -22.15
C ALA A 38 -14.26 35.69 -23.61
N SER A 39 -14.12 34.69 -24.48
CA SER A 39 -14.45 34.78 -25.91
C SER A 39 -15.92 34.53 -26.23
N ASN A 40 -16.72 34.01 -25.28
CA ASN A 40 -18.10 33.66 -25.54
C ASN A 40 -19.02 34.89 -25.48
N THR A 41 -19.54 35.28 -26.65
CA THR A 41 -20.42 36.44 -26.81
C THR A 41 -21.76 36.28 -26.09
N ARG A 42 -22.27 35.05 -25.94
CA ARG A 42 -23.52 34.79 -25.20
C ARG A 42 -23.38 35.08 -23.71
N LEU A 43 -22.16 35.03 -23.18
CA LEU A 43 -21.87 35.30 -21.77
C LEU A 43 -21.32 36.72 -21.55
N ALA A 44 -21.54 37.66 -22.47
CA ALA A 44 -21.04 39.03 -22.40
C ALA A 44 -21.41 39.74 -21.09
N ALA A 45 -22.64 39.56 -20.59
CA ALA A 45 -23.09 40.15 -19.32
C ALA A 45 -22.26 39.65 -18.12
N LEU A 46 -21.90 38.36 -18.10
CA LEU A 46 -21.03 37.80 -17.08
C LEU A 46 -19.58 38.24 -17.27
N ASN A 47 -19.13 38.45 -18.51
CA ASN A 47 -17.78 38.91 -18.82
C ASN A 47 -17.50 40.35 -18.35
N ALA A 48 -18.54 41.13 -18.01
CA ALA A 48 -18.38 42.40 -17.29
C ALA A 48 -17.69 42.24 -15.92
N LEU A 49 -17.71 41.05 -15.33
CA LEU A 49 -17.01 40.74 -14.08
C LEU A 49 -15.50 40.51 -14.28
N THR A 50 -15.04 40.36 -15.53
CA THR A 50 -13.63 40.23 -15.94
C THR A 50 -12.87 39.09 -15.24
N PHE A 51 -11.77 39.38 -14.55
CA PHE A 51 -10.83 38.42 -13.98
C PHE A 51 -11.49 37.40 -13.05
N SER A 52 -12.46 37.80 -12.23
CA SER A 52 -13.09 36.90 -11.25
C SER A 52 -13.95 35.83 -11.93
N VAL A 53 -14.67 36.16 -13.01
CA VAL A 53 -15.47 35.16 -13.73
C VAL A 53 -14.58 34.25 -14.55
N TRP A 54 -13.58 34.80 -15.26
CA TRP A 54 -12.66 34.00 -16.06
C TRP A 54 -11.86 33.03 -15.21
N THR A 55 -11.36 33.48 -14.05
CA THR A 55 -10.66 32.63 -13.07
C THR A 55 -11.57 31.51 -12.55
N SER A 56 -12.79 31.86 -12.12
CA SER A 56 -13.72 30.87 -11.55
C SER A 56 -14.09 29.78 -12.56
N ARG A 57 -14.19 30.13 -13.84
CA ARG A 57 -14.54 29.23 -14.95
C ARG A 57 -13.37 28.36 -15.35
N GLY A 58 -12.18 28.93 -15.50
CA GLY A 58 -10.95 28.16 -15.70
C GLY A 58 -10.75 27.13 -14.58
N ALA A 59 -10.81 27.55 -13.33
CA ALA A 59 -10.63 26.65 -12.17
C ALA A 59 -11.75 25.61 -12.06
N GLY A 60 -13.00 25.99 -12.37
CA GLY A 60 -14.14 25.08 -12.36
C GLY A 60 -14.03 23.95 -13.40
N LEU A 61 -13.45 24.23 -14.56
CA LEU A 61 -13.21 23.20 -15.58
C LEU A 61 -12.11 22.21 -15.14
N VAL A 62 -11.04 22.72 -14.51
CA VAL A 62 -10.00 21.86 -13.93
C VAL A 62 -10.57 20.97 -12.83
N LEU A 63 -11.40 21.52 -11.94
CA LEU A 63 -12.09 20.75 -10.90
C LEU A 63 -13.02 19.67 -11.47
N ALA A 64 -13.68 19.92 -12.59
CA ALA A 64 -14.51 18.91 -13.26
C ALA A 64 -13.66 17.73 -13.75
N LEU A 65 -12.47 17.99 -14.30
CA LEU A 65 -11.51 16.98 -14.70
C LEU A 65 -11.00 16.20 -13.48
N ASP A 66 -10.50 16.91 -12.45
CA ASP A 66 -9.97 16.30 -11.23
C ASP A 66 -11.02 15.46 -10.49
N GLY A 67 -12.28 15.90 -10.50
CA GLY A 67 -13.41 15.16 -9.95
C GLY A 67 -13.63 13.79 -10.60
N GLY A 68 -13.36 13.65 -11.89
CA GLY A 68 -13.36 12.35 -12.57
C GLY A 68 -12.08 11.56 -12.27
N LEU A 69 -10.92 12.23 -12.34
CA LEU A 69 -9.61 11.60 -12.19
C LEU A 69 -9.37 11.04 -10.78
N ILE A 70 -9.95 11.61 -9.72
CA ILE A 70 -9.71 11.19 -8.33
C ILE A 70 -10.16 9.74 -8.05
N LEU A 71 -11.16 9.25 -8.80
CA LEU A 71 -11.70 7.89 -8.66
C LEU A 71 -10.87 6.84 -9.39
N LEU A 72 -10.26 7.19 -10.52
CA LEU A 72 -9.47 6.28 -11.35
C LEU A 72 -8.34 5.55 -10.59
N PRO A 73 -7.49 6.21 -9.77
CA PRO A 73 -6.45 5.53 -8.99
C PRO A 73 -7.00 4.58 -7.91
N MET A 74 -8.29 4.67 -7.59
CA MET A 74 -8.93 3.80 -6.61
C MET A 74 -9.54 2.55 -7.25
N LEU A 75 -9.51 2.43 -8.58
CA LEU A 75 -9.95 1.27 -9.35
C LEU A 75 -8.94 0.12 -9.32
N ARG A 76 -8.70 -0.46 -8.14
CA ARG A 76 -7.58 -1.37 -7.86
C ARG A 76 -7.54 -2.59 -8.78
N ASN A 77 -8.69 -3.18 -9.11
CA ASN A 77 -8.75 -4.32 -10.03
C ASN A 77 -8.40 -3.92 -11.46
N LEU A 78 -8.85 -2.74 -11.92
CA LEU A 78 -8.55 -2.25 -13.26
C LEU A 78 -7.07 -1.83 -13.39
N ILE A 79 -6.53 -1.19 -12.34
CA ILE A 79 -5.13 -0.79 -12.28
C ILE A 79 -4.20 -1.99 -12.43
N ARG A 80 -4.56 -3.16 -11.90
CA ARG A 80 -3.78 -4.39 -12.14
C ARG A 80 -3.61 -4.71 -13.63
N ILE A 81 -4.65 -4.48 -14.43
CA ILE A 81 -4.66 -4.77 -15.88
C ILE A 81 -3.95 -3.66 -16.66
N VAL A 82 -4.13 -2.40 -16.25
CA VAL A 82 -3.58 -1.22 -16.94
C VAL A 82 -2.10 -1.00 -16.59
N ARG A 83 -1.67 -1.37 -15.38
CA ARG A 83 -0.32 -1.14 -14.84
C ARG A 83 0.81 -1.54 -15.80
N PRO A 84 0.85 -2.77 -16.36
CA PRO A 84 1.97 -3.18 -17.23
C PRO A 84 2.05 -2.33 -18.50
N LYS A 85 0.89 -1.93 -19.05
CA LYS A 85 0.78 -1.18 -20.31
C LYS A 85 1.13 0.31 -20.17
N LEU A 86 0.90 0.89 -18.98
CA LEU A 86 1.06 2.33 -18.74
C LEU A 86 2.26 2.67 -17.84
N SER A 87 3.04 1.66 -17.43
CA SER A 87 4.21 1.82 -16.57
C SER A 87 5.23 2.81 -17.13
N TRP A 88 5.31 3.00 -18.45
CA TRP A 88 6.22 3.95 -19.09
C TRP A 88 5.81 5.42 -18.89
N LEU A 89 4.49 5.71 -18.85
CA LEU A 89 3.94 7.07 -18.87
C LEU A 89 3.69 7.62 -17.47
N MET A 90 3.24 6.78 -16.55
CA MET A 90 2.92 7.14 -15.17
C MET A 90 3.50 6.10 -14.23
N PRO A 91 3.96 6.48 -13.01
CA PRO A 91 4.20 5.52 -11.94
C PRO A 91 2.86 4.89 -11.49
N ALA A 92 2.26 4.05 -12.34
CA ALA A 92 1.05 3.29 -12.07
C ALA A 92 1.23 2.32 -10.88
N ASP A 93 2.50 2.04 -10.53
CA ASP A 93 2.93 1.31 -9.34
C ASP A 93 2.62 2.07 -8.04
N GLU A 94 2.40 3.38 -8.10
CA GLU A 94 2.03 4.23 -6.98
C GLU A 94 0.65 4.88 -7.18
N ASN A 95 -0.39 4.09 -7.49
CA ASN A 95 -1.75 4.62 -7.66
C ASN A 95 -2.24 5.50 -6.49
N ILE A 96 -1.87 5.17 -5.26
CA ILE A 96 -2.18 6.00 -4.07
C ILE A 96 -1.39 7.32 -4.11
N TRP A 97 -0.17 7.34 -4.63
CA TRP A 97 0.55 8.60 -4.86
C TRP A 97 -0.17 9.45 -5.88
N PHE A 98 -0.62 8.87 -6.99
CA PHE A 98 -1.40 9.60 -8.00
C PHE A 98 -2.70 10.16 -7.42
N HIS A 99 -3.46 9.36 -6.65
CA HIS A 99 -4.64 9.84 -5.92
C HIS A 99 -4.34 11.07 -5.05
N ARG A 100 -3.20 11.09 -4.35
CA ARG A 100 -2.78 12.27 -3.58
C ARG A 100 -2.43 13.47 -4.47
N GLN A 101 -1.82 13.27 -5.64
CA GLN A 101 -1.54 14.37 -6.56
C GLN A 101 -2.84 15.00 -7.09
N VAL A 102 -3.83 14.19 -7.47
CA VAL A 102 -5.17 14.69 -7.84
C VAL A 102 -5.81 15.42 -6.67
N ALA A 103 -5.73 14.89 -5.44
CA ALA A 103 -6.26 15.56 -4.25
C ALA A 103 -5.58 16.93 -4.02
N TYR A 104 -4.25 17.03 -4.12
CA TYR A 104 -3.57 18.32 -3.96
C TYR A 104 -3.97 19.33 -5.04
N SER A 105 -4.12 18.89 -6.28
CA SER A 105 -4.66 19.72 -7.37
C SER A 105 -6.08 20.20 -7.06
N LEU A 106 -6.95 19.27 -6.67
CA LEU A 106 -8.35 19.55 -6.34
C LEU A 106 -8.47 20.55 -5.19
N ALA A 107 -7.66 20.43 -4.14
CA ALA A 107 -7.62 21.42 -3.04
C ALA A 107 -7.17 22.81 -3.51
N PHE A 108 -6.11 22.89 -4.31
CA PHE A 108 -5.60 24.15 -4.85
C PHE A 108 -6.65 24.84 -5.74
N TRP A 109 -7.20 24.12 -6.72
CA TRP A 109 -8.19 24.69 -7.63
C TRP A 109 -9.52 24.98 -6.96
N ALA A 110 -9.91 24.23 -5.91
CA ALA A 110 -11.07 24.55 -5.10
C ALA A 110 -10.90 25.90 -4.41
N MET A 111 -9.73 26.14 -3.80
CA MET A 111 -9.42 27.44 -3.19
C MET A 111 -9.48 28.58 -4.22
N VAL A 112 -8.86 28.41 -5.40
CA VAL A 112 -8.89 29.42 -6.48
C VAL A 112 -10.33 29.66 -6.97
N HIS A 113 -11.08 28.59 -7.23
CA HIS A 113 -12.47 28.63 -7.70
C HIS A 113 -13.39 29.32 -6.69
N THR A 114 -13.35 28.91 -5.42
CA THR A 114 -14.17 29.49 -4.35
C THR A 114 -13.84 30.97 -4.13
N THR A 115 -12.55 31.32 -4.07
CA THR A 115 -12.14 32.73 -3.88
C THR A 115 -12.63 33.59 -5.04
N ALA A 116 -12.48 33.11 -6.28
CA ALA A 116 -12.99 33.81 -7.46
C ALA A 116 -14.52 33.94 -7.45
N HIS A 117 -15.25 32.92 -6.98
CA HIS A 117 -16.71 32.98 -6.81
C HIS A 117 -17.15 33.97 -5.74
N TYR A 118 -16.45 34.07 -4.61
CA TYR A 118 -16.76 35.06 -3.57
C TYR A 118 -16.63 36.48 -4.12
N VAL A 119 -15.58 36.75 -4.90
CA VAL A 119 -15.42 38.03 -5.61
C VAL A 119 -16.52 38.22 -6.65
N ASN A 120 -16.90 37.18 -7.40
CA ASN A 120 -18.01 37.25 -8.36
C ASN A 120 -19.33 37.60 -7.67
N PHE A 121 -19.64 37.04 -6.50
CA PHE A 121 -20.90 37.30 -5.82
C PHE A 121 -21.01 38.76 -5.38
N ILE A 122 -19.93 39.33 -4.85
CA ILE A 122 -19.84 40.75 -4.51
C ILE A 122 -19.96 41.62 -5.77
N ASN A 123 -19.28 41.25 -6.85
CA ASN A 123 -19.30 42.02 -8.08
C ASN A 123 -20.67 41.94 -8.78
N VAL A 124 -21.38 40.82 -8.73
CA VAL A 124 -22.76 40.68 -9.24
C VAL A 124 -23.71 41.59 -8.48
N GLU A 125 -23.58 41.67 -7.15
CA GLU A 125 -24.37 42.59 -6.34
C GLU A 125 -24.04 44.06 -6.66
N ARG A 126 -22.77 44.41 -6.89
CA ARG A 126 -22.38 45.79 -7.24
C ARG A 126 -22.81 46.20 -8.64
N SER A 127 -22.63 45.32 -9.62
CA SER A 127 -22.94 45.61 -11.02
C SER A 127 -24.42 45.44 -11.34
N GLN A 128 -25.20 44.82 -10.44
CA GLN A 128 -26.60 44.46 -10.64
C GLN A 128 -26.83 43.69 -11.95
N VAL A 129 -25.82 42.94 -12.41
CA VAL A 129 -25.96 41.99 -13.54
C VAL A 129 -27.06 40.98 -13.23
N ARG A 130 -27.35 40.74 -11.94
CA ARG A 130 -28.54 40.01 -11.46
C ARG A 130 -29.13 40.72 -10.25
N PRO A 131 -30.46 40.72 -10.09
CA PRO A 131 -31.14 41.30 -8.93
C PRO A 131 -31.06 40.35 -7.72
N GLN A 132 -29.85 40.04 -7.27
CA GLN A 132 -29.58 39.18 -6.12
C GLN A 132 -28.44 39.78 -5.30
N SER A 133 -28.59 39.76 -3.98
CA SER A 133 -27.49 40.08 -3.06
C SER A 133 -26.46 38.95 -3.05
N ALA A 134 -25.20 39.24 -2.69
CA ALA A 134 -24.18 38.22 -2.54
C ALA A 134 -24.62 37.14 -1.55
N LEU A 135 -25.26 37.53 -0.43
CA LEU A 135 -25.76 36.60 0.58
C LEU A 135 -26.80 35.62 0.03
N GLN A 136 -27.73 36.10 -0.80
CA GLN A 136 -28.69 35.23 -1.48
C GLN A 136 -27.97 34.25 -2.40
N ILE A 137 -26.96 34.70 -3.16
CA ILE A 137 -26.19 33.82 -4.04
C ILE A 137 -25.43 32.74 -3.24
N HIS A 138 -24.89 33.07 -2.06
CA HIS A 138 -24.19 32.09 -1.22
C HIS A 138 -25.07 30.94 -0.73
N TYR A 139 -26.31 31.22 -0.32
CA TYR A 139 -27.10 30.27 0.48
C TYR A 139 -28.42 29.83 -0.16
N THR A 140 -28.97 30.57 -1.12
CA THR A 140 -30.23 30.18 -1.80
C THR A 140 -30.00 29.58 -3.17
N GLN A 141 -28.86 29.88 -3.81
CA GLN A 141 -28.51 29.27 -5.09
C GLN A 141 -27.90 27.87 -4.88
N PRO A 142 -28.32 26.86 -5.66
CA PRO A 142 -27.79 25.50 -5.54
C PRO A 142 -26.25 25.43 -5.58
N GLY A 143 -25.62 26.18 -6.49
CA GLY A 143 -24.15 26.23 -6.60
C GLY A 143 -23.49 26.81 -5.35
N GLY A 144 -24.06 27.87 -4.76
CA GLY A 144 -23.56 28.45 -3.51
C GLY A 144 -23.64 27.45 -2.36
N PHE A 145 -24.83 26.93 -2.08
CA PHE A 145 -25.06 26.03 -0.95
C PHE A 145 -24.23 24.74 -1.05
N THR A 146 -24.29 24.05 -2.19
CA THR A 146 -23.54 22.81 -2.40
C THR A 146 -22.03 23.04 -2.31
N GLY A 147 -21.53 24.19 -2.79
CA GLY A 147 -20.13 24.57 -2.66
C GLY A 147 -19.64 24.63 -1.21
N HIS A 148 -20.39 25.28 -0.31
CA HIS A 148 -20.03 25.34 1.12
C HIS A 148 -20.05 23.98 1.79
N VAL A 149 -21.06 23.15 1.49
CA VAL A 149 -21.15 21.77 2.01
C VAL A 149 -19.93 20.96 1.57
N MET A 150 -19.55 21.05 0.29
CA MET A 150 -18.38 20.35 -0.25
C MET A 150 -17.08 20.84 0.38
N LEU A 151 -16.90 22.16 0.57
CA LEU A 151 -15.72 22.72 1.23
C LEU A 151 -15.60 22.24 2.69
N PHE A 152 -16.71 22.19 3.42
CA PHE A 152 -16.71 21.65 4.79
C PHE A 152 -16.28 20.17 4.82
N ILE A 153 -16.83 19.35 3.92
CA ILE A 153 -16.42 17.94 3.77
C ILE A 153 -14.94 17.84 3.42
N MET A 154 -14.43 18.69 2.51
CA MET A 154 -13.01 18.72 2.17
C MET A 154 -12.15 19.04 3.39
N VAL A 155 -12.50 20.02 4.21
CA VAL A 155 -11.73 20.34 5.44
C VAL A 155 -11.64 19.13 6.36
N LEU A 156 -12.75 18.43 6.60
CA LEU A 156 -12.76 17.23 7.43
C LEU A 156 -11.88 16.11 6.83
N MET A 157 -12.05 15.83 5.53
CA MET A 157 -11.32 14.78 4.84
C MET A 157 -9.82 15.03 4.77
N TYR A 158 -9.39 16.25 4.43
CA TYR A 158 -7.97 16.56 4.26
C TYR A 158 -7.24 16.63 5.61
N SER A 159 -7.91 17.12 6.65
CA SER A 159 -7.33 17.21 8.01
C SER A 159 -7.00 15.82 8.57
N THR A 160 -7.93 14.87 8.46
CA THR A 160 -7.71 13.51 8.95
C THR A 160 -6.85 12.66 8.01
N ALA A 161 -6.86 12.93 6.70
CA ALA A 161 -5.99 12.25 5.73
C ALA A 161 -4.52 12.69 5.84
N HIS A 162 -4.21 13.77 6.56
CA HIS A 162 -2.86 14.20 6.79
C HIS A 162 -2.02 13.08 7.46
N HIS A 163 -0.80 12.86 6.97
CA HIS A 163 0.02 11.70 7.34
C HIS A 163 0.21 11.53 8.86
N LYS A 164 0.40 12.63 9.60
CA LYS A 164 0.56 12.58 11.06
C LYS A 164 -0.72 12.10 11.76
N VAL A 165 -1.88 12.63 11.35
CA VAL A 165 -3.18 12.32 11.96
C VAL A 165 -3.57 10.88 11.63
N ARG A 166 -3.52 10.50 10.34
CA ARG A 166 -3.83 9.13 9.91
C ARG A 166 -2.97 8.07 10.59
N LYS A 167 -1.70 8.36 10.88
CA LYS A 167 -0.80 7.44 11.58
C LYS A 167 -1.17 7.27 13.06
N GLN A 168 -1.72 8.30 13.68
CA GLN A 168 -2.13 8.30 15.09
C GLN A 168 -3.55 7.74 15.28
N CYS A 169 -4.48 8.09 14.39
CA CYS A 169 -5.86 7.65 14.44
C CYS A 169 -6.35 7.28 13.04
N PHE A 170 -6.19 6.00 12.69
CA PHE A 170 -6.60 5.49 11.38
C PHE A 170 -8.12 5.48 11.22
N GLU A 171 -8.87 5.20 12.29
CA GLU A 171 -10.34 5.16 12.27
C GLU A 171 -10.96 6.53 11.91
N ALA A 172 -10.47 7.61 12.51
CA ALA A 172 -10.92 8.97 12.17
C ALA A 172 -10.71 9.26 10.68
N PHE A 173 -9.53 8.92 10.14
CA PHE A 173 -9.28 8.99 8.70
C PHE A 173 -10.30 8.17 7.91
N TRP A 174 -10.50 6.91 8.29
CA TRP A 174 -11.36 5.98 7.56
C TRP A 174 -12.80 6.50 7.47
N TYR A 175 -13.40 6.91 8.59
CA TYR A 175 -14.79 7.39 8.62
C TYR A 175 -14.97 8.70 7.88
N THR A 176 -14.11 9.71 8.12
CA THR A 176 -14.27 10.99 7.41
C THR A 176 -13.98 10.85 5.92
N HIS A 177 -13.09 9.95 5.50
CA HIS A 177 -12.79 9.76 4.09
C HIS A 177 -13.96 9.11 3.32
N HIS A 178 -14.89 8.43 3.99
CA HIS A 178 -16.13 7.96 3.37
C HIS A 178 -17.12 9.10 3.06
N LEU A 179 -16.93 10.30 3.64
CA LEU A 179 -17.64 11.50 3.20
C LEU A 179 -17.36 11.85 1.73
N ALA A 180 -16.35 11.23 1.11
CA ALA A 180 -16.12 11.27 -0.34
C ALA A 180 -17.38 10.94 -1.14
N PHE A 181 -18.25 10.04 -0.65
CA PHE A 181 -19.52 9.75 -1.32
C PHE A 181 -20.40 11.00 -1.44
N PHE A 182 -20.57 11.73 -0.34
CA PHE A 182 -21.35 12.98 -0.31
C PHE A 182 -20.65 14.11 -1.07
N PHE A 183 -19.32 14.17 -1.01
CA PHE A 183 -18.54 15.11 -1.83
C PHE A 183 -18.77 14.86 -3.33
N MET A 184 -18.75 13.61 -3.79
CA MET A 184 -18.98 13.26 -5.20
C MET A 184 -20.42 13.55 -5.63
N LEU A 185 -21.41 13.30 -4.77
CA LEU A 185 -22.80 13.66 -5.02
C LEU A 185 -22.96 15.19 -5.14
N GLY A 186 -22.30 15.94 -4.24
CA GLY A 186 -22.18 17.39 -4.31
C GLY A 186 -21.61 17.83 -5.65
N LEU A 187 -20.48 17.27 -6.09
CA LEU A 187 -19.84 17.63 -7.35
C LEU A 187 -20.72 17.35 -8.59
N PHE A 188 -21.49 16.26 -8.56
CA PHE A 188 -22.44 15.92 -9.62
C PHE A 188 -23.58 16.94 -9.73
N THR A 189 -24.05 17.44 -8.58
CA THR A 189 -25.21 18.35 -8.47
C THR A 189 -24.83 19.83 -8.42
N HIS A 190 -23.56 20.16 -8.18
CA HIS A 190 -23.10 21.53 -7.95
C HIS A 190 -23.40 22.48 -9.12
N ALA A 191 -23.33 21.96 -10.35
CA ALA A 191 -23.55 22.73 -11.57
C ALA A 191 -25.00 22.70 -12.10
N THR A 192 -25.96 22.07 -11.42
CA THR A 192 -27.33 21.88 -11.94
C THR A 192 -28.23 23.12 -11.80
N GLY A 193 -27.81 24.14 -11.07
CA GLY A 193 -28.63 25.32 -10.78
C GLY A 193 -28.80 26.33 -11.94
N CYS A 194 -28.35 26.04 -13.16
CA CYS A 194 -28.33 26.99 -14.29
C CYS A 194 -27.71 28.36 -13.89
N PHE A 195 -26.64 28.32 -13.08
CA PHE A 195 -26.04 29.55 -12.55
C PHE A 195 -25.26 30.31 -13.61
N VAL A 196 -24.59 29.62 -14.54
CA VAL A 196 -23.94 30.26 -15.70
C VAL A 196 -24.89 30.15 -16.88
N ARG A 197 -25.41 31.28 -17.35
CA ARG A 197 -26.44 31.37 -18.39
C ARG A 197 -26.40 32.72 -19.11
N ASP A 198 -26.97 32.76 -20.30
CA ASP A 198 -27.12 33.98 -21.12
C ASP A 198 -28.46 34.70 -20.93
N SER A 199 -29.39 34.11 -20.18
CA SER A 199 -30.72 34.65 -19.87
C SER A 199 -30.80 35.25 -18.45
N ALA A 200 -31.76 36.16 -18.24
CA ALA A 200 -32.01 36.76 -16.92
C ALA A 200 -32.54 35.72 -15.91
N GLN A 201 -33.48 34.88 -16.32
CA GLN A 201 -34.08 33.81 -15.52
C GLN A 201 -33.47 32.44 -15.86
N PRO A 202 -33.38 31.51 -14.89
CA PRO A 202 -32.92 30.16 -15.18
C PRO A 202 -33.91 29.44 -16.11
N ASP A 203 -33.38 28.66 -17.05
CA ASP A 203 -34.16 27.85 -17.97
C ASP A 203 -34.21 26.40 -17.49
N TYR A 204 -35.23 26.08 -16.67
CA TYR A 204 -35.43 24.75 -16.10
C TYR A 204 -36.39 23.91 -16.95
N ILE A 205 -36.06 22.64 -17.12
CA ILE A 205 -36.86 21.67 -17.88
C ILE A 205 -37.25 20.49 -16.99
N ALA A 206 -38.33 19.79 -17.32
CA ALA A 206 -38.84 18.67 -16.50
C ALA A 206 -37.97 17.40 -16.57
N THR A 207 -37.08 17.29 -17.55
CA THR A 207 -36.23 16.12 -17.79
C THR A 207 -34.82 16.33 -17.27
N PHE A 208 -34.18 15.28 -16.76
CA PHE A 208 -32.78 15.33 -16.32
C PHE A 208 -31.88 15.85 -17.46
N PRO A 209 -30.98 16.83 -17.22
CA PRO A 209 -30.45 17.30 -15.93
C PRO A 209 -31.21 18.45 -15.26
N PHE A 210 -32.47 18.67 -15.63
CA PHE A 210 -33.41 19.66 -15.10
C PHE A 210 -33.14 21.11 -15.52
N TYR A 211 -32.26 21.33 -16.49
CA TYR A 211 -32.00 22.63 -17.10
C TYR A 211 -31.74 22.50 -18.61
N SER A 212 -32.10 23.52 -19.37
CA SER A 212 -31.83 23.57 -20.81
C SER A 212 -30.38 23.91 -21.10
N THR A 213 -29.73 23.14 -21.97
CA THR A 213 -28.37 23.45 -22.44
C THR A 213 -28.31 24.62 -23.41
N ASP A 214 -29.47 25.06 -23.90
CA ASP A 214 -29.54 26.19 -24.82
C ASP A 214 -29.18 27.47 -24.08
N HIS A 215 -29.76 27.71 -22.91
CA HIS A 215 -29.52 28.93 -22.13
C HIS A 215 -28.59 28.74 -20.93
N CYS A 216 -28.47 27.53 -20.37
CA CYS A 216 -27.60 27.24 -19.23
C CYS A 216 -26.23 26.74 -19.69
N LEU A 217 -25.28 27.66 -19.83
CA LEU A 217 -23.95 27.44 -20.42
C LEU A 217 -22.89 26.96 -19.41
N GLY A 218 -23.29 26.05 -18.50
CA GLY A 218 -22.37 25.35 -17.59
C GLY A 218 -21.48 24.32 -18.32
N TYR A 219 -20.36 23.92 -17.72
CA TYR A 219 -19.44 22.93 -18.35
C TYR A 219 -19.93 21.48 -18.32
N LEU A 220 -21.20 21.23 -17.97
CA LEU A 220 -21.79 19.90 -17.88
C LEU A 220 -20.88 18.89 -17.15
N SER A 221 -20.27 19.34 -16.04
CA SER A 221 -19.22 18.61 -15.30
C SER A 221 -19.61 17.19 -14.93
N TRP A 222 -20.90 16.96 -14.69
CA TRP A 222 -21.49 15.64 -14.45
C TRP A 222 -21.13 14.60 -15.52
N ARG A 223 -20.92 15.01 -16.79
CA ARG A 223 -20.51 14.11 -17.89
C ARG A 223 -19.10 13.54 -17.71
N PHE A 224 -18.19 14.31 -17.13
CA PHE A 224 -16.82 13.87 -16.82
C PHE A 224 -16.78 12.94 -15.62
N ILE A 225 -17.71 13.12 -14.68
CA ILE A 225 -17.73 12.43 -13.40
C ILE A 225 -18.52 11.11 -13.47
N ILE A 226 -19.60 11.06 -14.26
CA ILE A 226 -20.51 9.91 -14.28
C ILE A 226 -19.83 8.61 -14.70
N TRP A 227 -18.95 8.64 -15.70
CA TRP A 227 -18.29 7.43 -16.20
C TRP A 227 -17.29 6.85 -15.18
N PRO A 228 -16.33 7.62 -14.63
CA PRO A 228 -15.49 7.16 -13.53
C PRO A 228 -16.31 6.69 -12.32
N ALA A 229 -17.41 7.38 -11.98
CA ALA A 229 -18.28 6.99 -10.88
C ALA A 229 -18.95 5.63 -11.12
N VAL A 230 -19.55 5.42 -12.30
CA VAL A 230 -20.18 4.13 -12.67
C VAL A 230 -19.16 2.99 -12.62
N ILE A 231 -17.96 3.21 -13.17
CA ILE A 231 -16.89 2.21 -13.15
C ILE A 231 -16.46 1.92 -11.70
N TYR A 232 -16.31 2.95 -10.87
CA TYR A 232 -15.97 2.81 -9.46
C TYR A 232 -17.02 2.05 -8.66
N PHE A 233 -18.30 2.39 -8.82
CA PHE A 233 -19.40 1.67 -8.16
C PHE A 233 -19.49 0.22 -8.66
N GLY A 234 -19.35 -0.01 -9.97
CA GLY A 234 -19.32 -1.35 -10.53
C GLY A 234 -18.18 -2.20 -9.95
N GLU A 235 -16.98 -1.63 -9.84
CA GLU A 235 -15.83 -2.30 -9.22
C GLU A 235 -16.08 -2.58 -7.72
N ARG A 236 -16.70 -1.65 -6.99
CA ARG A 236 -17.06 -1.84 -5.58
C ARG A 236 -18.08 -2.95 -5.38
N VAL A 237 -19.11 -3.01 -6.22
CA VAL A 237 -20.09 -4.10 -6.22
C VAL A 237 -19.43 -5.43 -6.54
N TYR A 238 -18.56 -5.47 -7.56
CA TYR A 238 -17.81 -6.67 -7.91
C TYR A 238 -16.93 -7.18 -6.75
N ARG A 239 -16.25 -6.27 -6.04
CA ARG A 239 -15.44 -6.62 -4.86
C ARG A 239 -16.29 -7.19 -3.73
N GLU A 240 -17.45 -6.61 -3.46
CA GLU A 240 -18.37 -7.12 -2.44
C GLU A 240 -18.89 -8.52 -2.80
N ILE A 241 -19.27 -8.75 -4.06
CA ILE A 241 -19.68 -10.07 -4.56
C ILE A 241 -18.54 -11.08 -4.42
N ARG A 242 -17.32 -10.72 -4.82
CA ARG A 242 -16.12 -11.57 -4.70
C ARG A 242 -15.83 -11.93 -3.24
N ALA A 243 -15.96 -10.95 -2.34
CA ALA A 243 -15.62 -11.13 -0.95
C ALA A 243 -16.62 -12.00 -0.18
N ARG A 244 -17.89 -11.97 -0.58
CA ARG A 244 -18.96 -12.81 -0.01
C ARG A 244 -18.98 -14.26 -0.51
N ARG A 245 -18.13 -14.63 -1.47
CA ARG A 245 -18.00 -16.04 -1.88
C ARG A 245 -17.62 -16.93 -0.69
N PRO A 246 -18.07 -18.21 -0.66
CA PRO A 246 -17.82 -19.12 0.45
C PRO A 246 -16.36 -19.12 0.91
N THR A 247 -16.17 -18.80 2.19
CA THR A 247 -14.85 -18.64 2.82
C THR A 247 -14.97 -19.19 4.24
N THR A 248 -14.11 -20.14 4.61
CA THR A 248 -14.12 -20.76 5.94
C THR A 248 -12.77 -20.60 6.61
N LEU A 249 -12.76 -20.14 7.85
CA LEU A 249 -11.58 -20.17 8.70
C LEU A 249 -11.39 -21.61 9.17
N GLN A 250 -10.27 -22.23 8.80
CA GLN A 250 -9.98 -23.64 9.12
C GLN A 250 -9.24 -23.79 10.44
N LYS A 251 -8.18 -22.99 10.63
CA LYS A 251 -7.30 -23.08 11.79
C LYS A 251 -6.78 -21.72 12.21
N VAL A 252 -6.53 -21.59 13.51
CA VAL A 252 -5.89 -20.44 14.14
C VAL A 252 -4.69 -20.93 14.94
N LEU A 253 -3.51 -20.44 14.60
CA LEU A 253 -2.26 -20.82 15.27
C LEU A 253 -1.68 -19.59 15.95
N VAL A 254 -1.36 -19.69 17.24
CA VAL A 254 -0.79 -18.58 18.02
C VAL A 254 0.69 -18.81 18.21
N HIS A 255 1.51 -17.86 17.75
CA HIS A 255 2.95 -17.96 17.84
C HIS A 255 3.49 -17.25 19.09
N PRO A 256 4.55 -17.75 19.73
CA PRO A 256 5.17 -17.12 20.91
C PRO A 256 5.68 -15.68 20.66
N SER A 257 5.87 -15.29 19.41
CA SER A 257 6.23 -13.92 19.00
C SER A 257 5.06 -12.91 19.11
N GLY A 258 3.86 -13.39 19.43
CA GLY A 258 2.63 -12.60 19.49
C GLY A 258 1.95 -12.34 18.15
N ALA A 259 2.36 -13.07 17.12
CA ALA A 259 1.62 -13.16 15.86
C ALA A 259 0.62 -14.32 15.91
N MET A 260 -0.58 -14.11 15.35
CA MET A 260 -1.54 -15.18 15.06
C MET A 260 -1.54 -15.50 13.57
N GLU A 261 -1.53 -16.78 13.22
CA GLU A 261 -1.71 -17.28 11.86
C GLU A 261 -3.15 -17.73 11.65
N LEU A 262 -3.80 -17.19 10.64
CA LEU A 262 -5.13 -17.61 10.21
C LEU A 262 -5.01 -18.43 8.94
N ARG A 263 -5.45 -19.69 8.95
CA ARG A 263 -5.54 -20.54 7.76
C ARG A 263 -6.97 -20.56 7.24
N ILE A 264 -7.16 -20.07 6.04
CA ILE A 264 -8.47 -19.84 5.44
C ILE A 264 -8.60 -20.67 4.17
N ASN A 265 -9.75 -21.34 4.02
CA ASN A 265 -10.11 -22.02 2.79
C ASN A 265 -11.09 -21.15 1.98
N LYS A 266 -10.69 -20.83 0.76
CA LYS A 266 -11.52 -20.13 -0.22
C LYS A 266 -11.20 -20.68 -1.61
N PRO A 267 -11.92 -21.71 -2.10
CA PRO A 267 -11.60 -22.39 -3.36
C PRO A 267 -11.57 -21.45 -4.58
N SER A 268 -12.36 -20.38 -4.55
CA SER A 268 -12.42 -19.38 -5.62
C SER A 268 -11.23 -18.40 -5.64
N PHE A 269 -10.33 -18.47 -4.66
CA PHE A 269 -9.24 -17.52 -4.47
C PHE A 269 -7.94 -18.06 -5.08
N LYS A 270 -7.51 -17.41 -6.16
CA LYS A 270 -6.24 -17.72 -6.85
C LYS A 270 -5.31 -16.53 -6.71
N TYR A 271 -4.08 -16.77 -6.29
CA TYR A 271 -3.09 -15.73 -6.02
C TYR A 271 -1.68 -16.19 -6.42
N THR A 272 -0.75 -15.24 -6.42
CA THR A 272 0.67 -15.44 -6.67
C THR A 272 1.46 -15.06 -5.42
N ALA A 273 2.63 -15.69 -5.21
CA ALA A 273 3.45 -15.43 -4.03
C ALA A 273 3.84 -13.95 -3.91
N GLY A 274 3.83 -13.44 -2.68
CA GLY A 274 4.09 -12.03 -2.38
C GLY A 274 2.85 -11.12 -2.43
N GLN A 275 1.73 -11.58 -2.99
CA GLN A 275 0.47 -10.84 -2.98
C GLN A 275 -0.11 -10.68 -1.58
N TRP A 276 -1.05 -9.74 -1.45
CA TRP A 276 -1.73 -9.44 -0.20
C TRP A 276 -3.25 -9.36 -0.41
N LEU A 277 -4.01 -9.37 0.67
CA LEU A 277 -5.47 -9.37 0.66
C LEU A 277 -6.03 -8.46 1.75
N PHE A 278 -7.31 -8.12 1.65
CA PHE A 278 -8.06 -7.56 2.78
C PHE A 278 -8.88 -8.65 3.45
N ILE A 279 -8.89 -8.62 4.78
CA ILE A 279 -9.78 -9.41 5.61
C ILE A 279 -10.86 -8.52 6.23
N GLN A 280 -12.07 -9.04 6.30
CA GLN A 280 -13.16 -8.51 7.11
C GLN A 280 -13.71 -9.63 7.98
N VAL A 281 -13.94 -9.32 9.26
CA VAL A 281 -14.59 -10.20 10.23
C VAL A 281 -15.87 -9.52 10.71
N PRO A 282 -17.05 -9.85 10.15
CA PRO A 282 -18.29 -9.11 10.40
C PRO A 282 -18.74 -9.07 11.86
N GLU A 283 -18.30 -10.04 12.68
CA GLU A 283 -18.55 -10.08 14.13
C GLU A 283 -17.80 -8.98 14.90
N ILE A 284 -16.67 -8.51 14.38
CA ILE A 284 -15.89 -7.41 14.95
C ILE A 284 -16.33 -6.10 14.32
N SER A 285 -16.36 -6.04 12.98
CA SER A 285 -16.82 -4.88 12.24
C SER A 285 -17.36 -5.27 10.89
N LYS A 286 -18.58 -4.80 10.59
CA LYS A 286 -19.25 -5.02 9.29
C LYS A 286 -18.68 -4.15 8.16
N PHE A 287 -17.85 -3.16 8.48
CA PHE A 287 -17.42 -2.14 7.53
C PHE A 287 -15.91 -2.04 7.36
N GLN A 288 -15.13 -2.40 8.40
CA GLN A 288 -13.68 -2.35 8.31
C GLN A 288 -13.13 -3.50 7.47
N TRP A 289 -12.11 -3.17 6.68
CA TRP A 289 -11.31 -4.10 5.89
C TRP A 289 -9.85 -3.81 6.18
N HIS A 290 -9.10 -4.82 6.61
CA HIS A 290 -7.70 -4.66 7.02
C HIS A 290 -6.75 -5.42 6.09
N PRO A 291 -5.65 -4.79 5.61
CA PRO A 291 -4.74 -5.39 4.65
C PRO A 291 -3.74 -6.33 5.35
N PHE A 292 -3.52 -7.52 4.79
CA PHE A 292 -2.50 -8.47 5.25
C PHE A 292 -1.83 -9.18 4.07
N THR A 293 -0.52 -9.36 4.17
CA THR A 293 0.26 -10.14 3.21
C THR A 293 -0.05 -11.63 3.33
N ILE A 294 -0.16 -12.31 2.19
CA ILE A 294 -0.38 -13.74 2.16
C ILE A 294 0.95 -14.44 2.46
N THR A 295 0.96 -15.33 3.44
CA THR A 295 2.15 -16.03 3.92
C THR A 295 2.26 -17.47 3.39
N SER A 296 1.16 -18.05 2.95
CA SER A 296 1.12 -19.35 2.25
C SER A 296 1.63 -19.24 0.82
N ALA A 297 2.13 -20.33 0.26
CA ALA A 297 2.45 -20.41 -1.17
C ALA A 297 1.18 -20.69 -2.00
N PRO A 298 1.11 -20.24 -3.26
CA PRO A 298 0.00 -20.54 -4.16
C PRO A 298 -0.34 -22.04 -4.31
N GLU A 299 0.65 -22.90 -4.06
CA GLU A 299 0.53 -24.36 -4.08
C GLU A 299 -0.10 -24.95 -2.81
N ASP A 300 -0.15 -24.21 -1.70
CA ASP A 300 -0.72 -24.67 -0.45
C ASP A 300 -2.25 -24.87 -0.58
N PRO A 301 -2.85 -25.88 0.09
CA PRO A 301 -4.29 -26.14 0.01
C PRO A 301 -5.14 -25.11 0.77
N TYR A 302 -4.51 -24.12 1.41
CA TYR A 302 -5.13 -23.05 2.18
C TYR A 302 -4.43 -21.72 1.91
N VAL A 303 -5.11 -20.63 2.24
CA VAL A 303 -4.54 -19.28 2.28
C VAL A 303 -4.22 -18.95 3.72
N SER A 304 -2.96 -18.66 4.05
CA SER A 304 -2.57 -18.21 5.39
C SER A 304 -2.15 -16.75 5.42
N ILE A 305 -2.46 -16.08 6.53
CA ILE A 305 -1.97 -14.74 6.86
C ILE A 305 -1.45 -14.73 8.28
N HIS A 306 -0.40 -13.96 8.54
CA HIS A 306 0.15 -13.73 9.88
C HIS A 306 -0.15 -12.31 10.35
N ILE A 307 -0.81 -12.19 11.48
CA ILE A 307 -1.30 -10.93 12.04
C ILE A 307 -0.60 -10.67 13.38
N ARG A 308 0.14 -9.57 13.46
CA ARG A 308 0.65 -9.06 14.73
C ARG A 308 -0.43 -8.19 15.40
N GLN A 309 -0.60 -8.36 16.71
CA GLN A 309 -1.57 -7.59 17.49
C GLN A 309 -1.00 -6.21 17.88
N VAL A 310 -1.43 -5.16 17.18
CA VAL A 310 -0.85 -3.80 17.30
C VAL A 310 -1.89 -2.67 17.40
N GLY A 311 -3.17 -2.96 17.21
CA GLY A 311 -4.23 -1.96 17.26
C GLY A 311 -5.61 -2.59 17.45
N ASP A 312 -6.62 -1.74 17.62
CA ASP A 312 -7.97 -2.08 18.10
C ASP A 312 -8.57 -3.29 17.38
N PHE A 313 -8.59 -3.29 16.04
CA PHE A 313 -9.11 -4.41 15.26
C PHE A 313 -8.34 -5.70 15.51
N THR A 314 -6.99 -5.65 15.50
CA THR A 314 -6.15 -6.84 15.68
C THR A 314 -6.22 -7.39 17.10
N TYR A 315 -6.42 -6.52 18.10
CA TYR A 315 -6.64 -6.94 19.49
C TYR A 315 -8.02 -7.57 19.65
N ALA A 316 -9.08 -6.94 19.13
CA ALA A 316 -10.43 -7.50 19.15
C ALA A 316 -10.51 -8.86 18.41
N LEU A 317 -9.75 -9.01 17.33
CA LEU A 317 -9.63 -10.28 16.60
C LEU A 317 -8.91 -11.34 17.42
N GLY A 318 -7.81 -10.97 18.09
CA GLY A 318 -7.11 -11.85 19.03
C GLY A 318 -8.05 -12.35 20.13
N GLU A 319 -8.75 -11.44 20.81
CA GLU A 319 -9.73 -11.78 21.87
C GLU A 319 -10.84 -12.70 21.36
N ARG A 320 -11.46 -12.38 20.21
CA ARG A 320 -12.52 -13.20 19.61
C ARG A 320 -12.04 -14.60 19.23
N LEU A 321 -10.76 -14.76 18.94
CA LEU A 321 -10.14 -16.03 18.58
C LEU A 321 -9.47 -16.74 19.77
N GLY A 322 -9.66 -16.27 21.01
CA GLY A 322 -9.01 -16.87 22.19
C GLY A 322 -7.49 -16.66 22.24
N ALA A 323 -6.98 -15.75 21.42
CA ALA A 323 -5.58 -15.40 21.27
C ALA A 323 -5.33 -13.96 21.75
N GLY A 324 -6.02 -13.50 22.80
CA GLY A 324 -5.91 -12.13 23.30
C GLY A 324 -4.48 -11.75 23.76
N PRO A 325 -4.18 -10.46 23.96
CA PRO A 325 -2.85 -9.99 24.35
C PRO A 325 -2.30 -10.64 25.62
N ASN A 326 -3.16 -10.95 26.59
CA ASN A 326 -2.77 -11.60 27.84
C ASN A 326 -2.28 -13.05 27.61
N VAL A 327 -2.96 -13.77 26.71
CA VAL A 327 -2.58 -15.14 26.31
C VAL A 327 -1.26 -15.09 25.55
N VAL A 328 -1.14 -14.16 24.60
CA VAL A 328 0.11 -13.95 23.88
C VAL A 328 1.27 -13.64 24.82
N ALA A 329 1.07 -12.72 25.78
CA ALA A 329 2.12 -12.31 26.71
C ALA A 329 2.58 -13.47 27.61
N SER A 330 1.65 -14.31 28.09
CA SER A 330 2.00 -15.50 28.88
C SER A 330 2.77 -16.53 28.06
N LEU A 331 2.42 -16.72 26.79
CA LEU A 331 3.13 -17.60 25.87
C LEU A 331 4.53 -17.08 25.53
N THR A 332 4.67 -15.78 25.26
CA THR A 332 5.97 -15.16 25.03
C THR A 332 6.87 -15.31 26.25
N THR A 333 6.33 -15.06 27.45
CA THR A 333 7.08 -15.19 28.71
C THR A 333 7.52 -16.63 28.94
N SER A 334 6.61 -17.60 28.75
CA SER A 334 6.92 -19.03 28.87
C SER A 334 8.01 -19.45 27.87
N ALA A 335 7.94 -18.97 26.62
CA ALA A 335 8.95 -19.27 25.61
C ALA A 335 10.32 -18.64 25.94
N MET A 336 10.35 -17.41 26.47
CA MET A 336 11.58 -16.78 26.92
C MET A 336 12.20 -17.53 28.11
N ASN A 337 11.40 -17.90 29.10
CA ASN A 337 11.85 -18.69 30.25
C ASN A 337 12.35 -20.08 29.81
N ALA A 338 11.71 -20.71 28.82
CA ALA A 338 12.18 -21.98 28.28
C ALA A 338 13.52 -21.86 27.53
N LEU A 339 13.74 -20.75 26.80
CA LEU A 339 15.04 -20.45 26.18
C LEU A 339 16.13 -20.22 27.24
N GLU A 340 15.82 -19.47 28.30
CA GLU A 340 16.75 -19.23 29.41
C GLU A 340 17.07 -20.51 30.19
N LYS A 341 16.06 -21.33 30.50
CA LYS A 341 16.24 -22.61 31.20
C LYS A 341 17.05 -23.60 30.36
N ARG A 342 16.82 -23.66 29.04
CA ARG A 342 17.67 -24.49 28.15
C ARG A 342 19.12 -24.02 28.12
N ALA A 343 19.35 -22.71 28.24
CA ALA A 343 20.69 -22.15 28.33
C ALA A 343 21.36 -22.39 29.69
N SER A 344 20.59 -22.60 30.77
CA SER A 344 21.14 -23.02 32.07
C SER A 344 21.39 -24.53 32.15
N ASP A 345 20.47 -25.34 31.64
CA ASP A 345 20.54 -26.81 31.71
C ASP A 345 21.66 -27.38 30.82
N SER A 346 22.13 -26.65 29.80
CA SER A 346 23.29 -27.04 28.99
C SER A 346 24.64 -26.94 29.74
N LYS A 347 24.66 -26.47 31.00
CA LYS A 347 25.84 -26.51 31.88
C LYS A 347 26.07 -27.86 32.56
N GLU A 348 25.05 -28.71 32.65
CA GLU A 348 25.16 -30.04 33.25
C GLU A 348 24.98 -31.08 32.14
N GLY A 349 26.11 -31.58 31.61
CA GLY A 349 26.10 -32.48 30.46
C GLY A 349 25.19 -33.69 30.65
N LEU A 350 24.06 -33.71 29.93
CA LEU A 350 23.25 -34.92 29.73
C LEU A 350 22.42 -34.80 28.44
N GLU A 351 22.58 -35.83 27.60
CA GLU A 351 21.75 -36.29 26.47
C GLU A 351 20.95 -35.29 25.62
N VAL A 352 21.28 -35.31 24.32
CA VAL A 352 20.46 -34.79 23.23
C VAL A 352 19.14 -35.59 23.16
N LEU A 353 18.12 -35.14 23.89
CA LEU A 353 16.75 -35.63 23.75
C LEU A 353 16.10 -35.11 22.45
N PRO A 354 15.10 -35.83 21.89
CA PRO A 354 14.69 -35.72 20.48
C PRO A 354 14.16 -34.34 20.06
N ALA A 355 14.14 -34.13 18.74
CA ALA A 355 13.74 -32.91 18.04
C ALA A 355 12.22 -32.66 17.97
N GLU A 356 11.41 -33.31 18.81
CA GLU A 356 9.94 -33.16 18.77
C GLU A 356 9.48 -32.00 19.67
N GLY A 357 8.63 -31.11 19.13
CA GLY A 357 7.96 -30.03 19.87
C GLY A 357 8.64 -28.65 19.87
N ARG A 358 9.49 -28.32 18.89
CA ARG A 358 10.32 -27.09 18.92
C ARG A 358 9.76 -26.00 17.99
N GLY A 359 9.22 -24.93 18.59
CA GLY A 359 8.61 -23.79 17.88
C GLY A 359 7.08 -23.86 17.77
N GLU A 360 6.44 -24.73 18.55
CA GLU A 360 5.00 -24.99 18.49
C GLU A 360 4.20 -23.70 18.70
N PHE A 361 3.65 -23.24 17.59
CA PHE A 361 2.42 -22.49 17.62
C PHE A 361 1.38 -23.29 18.40
N ILE A 362 0.57 -22.61 19.19
CA ILE A 362 -0.57 -23.24 19.84
C ILE A 362 -1.74 -23.18 18.87
N GLU A 363 -2.17 -24.34 18.41
CA GLU A 363 -3.45 -24.44 17.70
C GLU A 363 -4.56 -24.16 18.71
N VAL A 364 -5.34 -23.10 18.45
CA VAL A 364 -6.50 -22.80 19.28
C VAL A 364 -7.53 -23.90 19.06
N ASP A 365 -7.88 -24.62 20.13
CA ASP A 365 -8.84 -25.72 20.04
C ASP A 365 -10.23 -25.20 19.63
N SER A 366 -10.60 -25.46 18.37
CA SER A 366 -11.90 -25.11 17.81
C SER A 366 -13.05 -25.95 18.36
N SER A 367 -12.80 -26.97 19.18
CA SER A 367 -13.84 -27.81 19.80
C SER A 367 -14.70 -27.02 20.80
N SER A 368 -14.10 -26.01 21.44
CA SER A 368 -14.74 -25.19 22.49
C SER A 368 -15.32 -23.87 21.99
N MET A 369 -15.00 -23.47 20.74
CA MET A 369 -15.38 -22.15 20.21
C MET A 369 -15.69 -22.20 18.70
N THR A 370 -16.83 -21.61 18.33
CA THR A 370 -17.19 -21.43 16.92
C THR A 370 -16.28 -20.39 16.27
N LEU A 371 -15.58 -20.80 15.21
CA LEU A 371 -14.74 -19.90 14.42
C LEU A 371 -15.61 -18.86 13.70
N PRO A 372 -15.22 -17.57 13.75
CA PRO A 372 -16.03 -16.50 13.19
C PRO A 372 -16.10 -16.56 11.66
N LEU A 373 -17.14 -15.97 11.09
CA LEU A 373 -17.21 -15.75 9.65
C LEU A 373 -16.09 -14.81 9.21
N VAL A 374 -15.33 -15.22 8.20
CA VAL A 374 -14.26 -14.40 7.59
C VAL A 374 -14.60 -14.12 6.13
N ARG A 375 -14.42 -12.87 5.70
CA ARG A 375 -14.49 -12.46 4.29
C ARG A 375 -13.12 -11.99 3.82
N ILE A 376 -12.78 -12.37 2.59
CA ILE A 376 -11.51 -12.00 1.95
C ILE A 376 -11.79 -11.26 0.64
N ASP A 377 -11.17 -10.09 0.46
CA ASP A 377 -11.12 -9.34 -0.79
C ASP A 377 -9.68 -9.30 -1.32
N GLY A 378 -9.46 -9.72 -2.57
CA GLY A 378 -8.14 -9.83 -3.19
C GLY A 378 -8.08 -10.89 -4.29
N PRO A 379 -6.88 -11.30 -4.72
CA PRO A 379 -5.58 -10.78 -4.27
C PRO A 379 -5.25 -9.40 -4.86
N TYR A 380 -4.36 -8.69 -4.19
CA TYR A 380 -3.80 -7.42 -4.63
C TYR A 380 -2.32 -7.56 -4.90
N GLY A 381 -1.88 -6.89 -5.97
CA GLY A 381 -0.52 -7.03 -6.44
C GLY A 381 0.50 -6.30 -5.56
N ALA A 382 1.70 -6.87 -5.48
CA ALA A 382 2.86 -6.36 -4.74
C ALA A 382 4.12 -6.37 -5.61
N PRO A 383 5.05 -5.41 -5.44
CA PRO A 383 6.32 -5.42 -6.16
C PRO A 383 7.12 -6.74 -6.04
N ALA A 384 6.99 -7.45 -4.91
CA ALA A 384 7.66 -8.73 -4.70
C ALA A 384 7.20 -9.88 -5.63
N GLU A 385 6.15 -9.68 -6.44
CA GLU A 385 5.82 -10.62 -7.53
C GLU A 385 6.92 -10.70 -8.61
N ASP A 386 7.65 -9.60 -8.81
CA ASP A 386 8.66 -9.47 -9.87
C ASP A 386 9.98 -10.17 -9.51
N VAL A 387 10.05 -10.87 -8.37
CA VAL A 387 11.22 -11.63 -7.91
C VAL A 387 11.70 -12.63 -8.96
N PHE A 388 10.76 -13.29 -9.66
CA PHE A 388 11.07 -14.29 -10.68
C PHE A 388 11.56 -13.71 -12.01
N GLU A 389 11.48 -12.39 -12.19
CA GLU A 389 12.04 -11.68 -13.34
C GLU A 389 13.49 -11.24 -13.14
N SER A 390 14.06 -11.47 -11.94
CA SER A 390 15.43 -11.10 -11.61
C SER A 390 16.32 -12.34 -11.62
N GLU A 391 17.56 -12.22 -12.11
CA GLU A 391 18.54 -13.32 -12.08
C GLU A 391 19.04 -13.56 -10.66
N VAL A 392 19.28 -12.48 -9.93
CA VAL A 392 19.64 -12.49 -8.51
C VAL A 392 18.59 -11.69 -7.74
N ALA A 393 17.96 -12.32 -6.74
CA ALA A 393 16.98 -11.67 -5.88
C ALA A 393 17.56 -11.44 -4.48
N VAL A 394 17.53 -10.18 -4.02
CA VAL A 394 17.89 -9.79 -2.66
C VAL A 394 16.61 -9.50 -1.88
N LEU A 395 16.22 -10.41 -0.99
CA LEU A 395 14.99 -10.36 -0.22
C LEU A 395 15.30 -9.87 1.19
N ILE A 396 14.80 -8.68 1.57
CA ILE A 396 15.13 -8.05 2.87
C ILE A 396 13.86 -7.81 3.68
N GLY A 397 13.66 -8.60 4.73
CA GLY A 397 12.56 -8.46 5.68
C GLY A 397 13.04 -7.88 7.02
N ALA A 398 12.33 -6.87 7.54
CA ALA A 398 12.56 -6.35 8.88
C ALA A 398 11.34 -6.61 9.81
N GLY A 399 11.56 -7.35 10.90
CA GLY A 399 10.50 -7.76 11.83
C GLY A 399 9.40 -8.55 11.13
N ILE A 400 8.13 -8.14 11.32
CA ILE A 400 6.96 -8.75 10.65
C ILE A 400 6.98 -8.54 9.13
N GLY A 401 7.81 -7.62 8.61
CA GLY A 401 7.99 -7.41 7.17
C GLY A 401 8.59 -8.62 6.43
N VAL A 402 8.93 -9.71 7.13
CA VAL A 402 9.36 -10.97 6.50
C VAL A 402 8.20 -11.75 5.85
N THR A 403 6.95 -11.46 6.19
CA THR A 403 5.75 -12.17 5.72
C THR A 403 5.62 -12.36 4.20
N PRO A 404 5.87 -11.37 3.30
CA PRO A 404 5.85 -11.62 1.86
C PRO A 404 6.89 -12.65 1.43
N PHE A 405 8.06 -12.63 2.06
CA PHE A 405 9.17 -13.53 1.74
C PHE A 405 8.90 -14.97 2.21
N ALA A 406 8.01 -15.16 3.19
CA ALA A 406 7.51 -16.49 3.56
C ALA A 406 6.90 -17.21 2.37
N SER A 407 5.92 -16.55 1.74
CA SER A 407 5.21 -17.08 0.58
C SER A 407 6.16 -17.27 -0.61
N ILE A 408 7.08 -16.32 -0.82
CA ILE A 408 8.03 -16.35 -1.93
C ILE A 408 9.04 -17.49 -1.77
N LEU A 409 9.64 -17.68 -0.60
CA LEU A 409 10.62 -18.74 -0.35
C LEU A 409 9.98 -20.13 -0.51
N LYS A 410 8.76 -20.33 0.01
CA LYS A 410 7.97 -21.55 -0.24
C LYS A 410 7.69 -21.77 -1.72
N HIS A 411 7.26 -20.72 -2.43
CA HIS A 411 6.93 -20.82 -3.84
C HIS A 411 8.17 -21.11 -4.70
N ILE A 412 9.31 -20.51 -4.37
CA ILE A 412 10.62 -20.82 -4.99
C ILE A 412 10.96 -22.30 -4.82
N TRP A 413 10.76 -22.84 -3.61
CA TRP A 413 10.99 -24.26 -3.35
C TRP A 413 10.09 -25.18 -4.21
N TYR A 414 8.79 -24.90 -4.28
CA TYR A 414 7.87 -25.65 -5.14
C TYR A 414 8.29 -25.59 -6.62
N ARG A 415 8.71 -24.41 -7.09
CA ARG A 415 9.19 -24.20 -8.46
C ARG A 415 10.50 -24.92 -8.76
N GLN A 416 11.42 -24.95 -7.80
CA GLN A 416 12.69 -25.67 -7.92
C GLN A 416 12.44 -27.17 -8.10
N ARG A 417 11.52 -27.75 -7.31
CA ARG A 417 11.11 -29.16 -7.46
C ARG A 417 10.49 -29.48 -8.83
N ARG A 418 9.86 -28.50 -9.47
CA ARG A 418 9.30 -28.63 -10.83
C ARG A 418 10.29 -28.30 -11.95
N GLY A 419 11.50 -27.85 -11.61
CA GLY A 419 12.51 -27.43 -12.59
C GLY A 419 12.19 -26.13 -13.33
N ASN A 420 11.33 -25.26 -12.77
CA ASN A 420 10.91 -24.02 -13.43
C ASN A 420 11.08 -22.78 -12.53
N LEU A 421 12.31 -22.28 -12.45
CA LEU A 421 12.67 -21.08 -11.67
C LEU A 421 12.64 -19.78 -12.51
N GLY A 422 12.36 -19.88 -13.82
CA GLY A 422 12.43 -18.72 -14.72
C GLY A 422 13.85 -18.16 -14.83
N ALA A 423 13.98 -16.84 -14.68
CA ALA A 423 15.28 -16.16 -14.70
C ALA A 423 16.07 -16.35 -13.40
N LEU A 424 15.41 -16.67 -12.29
CA LEU A 424 16.01 -16.69 -10.96
C LEU A 424 17.07 -17.79 -10.82
N LYS A 425 18.30 -17.38 -10.52
CA LYS A 425 19.46 -18.25 -10.32
C LYS A 425 20.01 -18.21 -8.90
N ARG A 426 19.83 -17.09 -8.19
CA ARG A 426 20.37 -16.90 -6.84
C ARG A 426 19.43 -16.07 -5.97
N VAL A 427 19.32 -16.44 -4.70
CA VAL A 427 18.53 -15.71 -3.70
C VAL A 427 19.40 -15.38 -2.49
N GLU A 428 19.40 -14.11 -2.11
CA GLU A 428 20.04 -13.60 -0.92
C GLU A 428 18.96 -13.09 0.03
N PHE A 429 18.70 -13.85 1.08
CA PHE A 429 17.66 -13.56 2.06
C PHE A 429 18.27 -12.92 3.31
N PHE A 430 17.80 -11.73 3.66
CA PHE A 430 18.18 -10.99 4.84
C PHE A 430 16.98 -10.84 5.76
N TRP A 431 17.07 -11.37 6.98
CA TRP A 431 16.06 -11.17 7.99
C TRP A 431 16.60 -10.41 9.18
N ILE A 432 16.02 -9.24 9.44
CA ILE A 432 16.50 -8.32 10.47
C ILE A 432 15.44 -8.23 11.56
N CYS A 433 15.77 -8.75 12.74
CA CYS A 433 14.91 -8.69 13.90
C CYS A 433 15.54 -7.84 15.00
N ARG A 434 14.67 -7.22 15.79
CA ARG A 434 15.09 -6.57 17.03
C ARG A 434 15.23 -7.62 18.13
N ASP A 435 14.19 -8.44 18.31
CA ASP A 435 14.04 -9.30 19.48
C ASP A 435 14.10 -10.79 19.08
N ALA A 436 14.82 -11.62 19.85
CA ALA A 436 14.99 -13.05 19.56
C ALA A 436 13.67 -13.84 19.47
N PRO A 437 12.62 -13.58 20.29
CA PRO A 437 11.34 -14.29 20.16
C PRO A 437 10.64 -14.08 18.81
N SER A 438 11.00 -13.02 18.07
CA SER A 438 10.47 -12.78 16.72
C SER A 438 10.87 -13.87 15.73
N PHE A 439 11.90 -14.68 16.04
CA PHE A 439 12.36 -15.76 15.18
C PHE A 439 11.44 -16.98 15.16
N GLY A 440 10.70 -17.25 16.24
CA GLY A 440 10.06 -18.55 16.47
C GLY A 440 9.04 -19.00 15.41
N TRP A 441 8.22 -18.08 14.87
CA TRP A 441 7.15 -18.47 13.93
C TRP A 441 7.65 -18.76 12.50
N PHE A 442 8.74 -18.12 12.10
CA PHE A 442 9.29 -18.23 10.76
C PHE A 442 10.43 -19.25 10.70
N GLN A 443 10.98 -19.62 11.87
CA GLN A 443 12.08 -20.55 12.02
C GLN A 443 11.79 -21.93 11.44
N SER A 444 10.62 -22.51 11.74
CA SER A 444 10.22 -23.82 11.22
C SER A 444 10.18 -23.83 9.70
N LEU A 445 9.61 -22.78 9.11
CA LEU A 445 9.60 -22.63 7.66
C LEU A 445 11.01 -22.51 7.09
N LEU A 446 11.86 -21.69 7.72
CA LEU A 446 13.23 -21.52 7.27
C LEU A 446 14.03 -22.83 7.33
N GLN A 447 13.81 -23.65 8.36
CA GLN A 447 14.41 -24.98 8.45
C GLN A 447 13.93 -25.90 7.34
N GLU A 448 12.63 -25.92 7.03
CA GLU A 448 12.07 -26.70 5.92
C GLU A 448 12.68 -26.27 4.57
N VAL A 449 12.79 -24.95 4.35
CA VAL A 449 13.36 -24.38 3.12
C VAL A 449 14.86 -24.68 3.02
N GLU A 450 15.62 -24.57 4.10
CA GLU A 450 17.07 -24.87 4.14
C GLU A 450 17.34 -26.38 3.99
N ALA A 451 16.53 -27.24 4.62
CA ALA A 451 16.68 -28.69 4.54
C ALA A 451 16.33 -29.26 3.16
N ALA A 452 15.39 -28.64 2.46
CA ALA A 452 14.88 -29.15 1.21
C ALA A 452 15.58 -28.58 -0.05
N GLN A 453 16.67 -27.84 0.14
CA GLN A 453 17.50 -27.30 -0.95
C GLN A 453 18.41 -28.34 -1.56
N ALA A 454 18.31 -28.49 -2.88
CA ALA A 454 19.19 -29.35 -3.67
C ALA A 454 20.58 -28.71 -3.88
N ASP A 455 20.62 -27.39 -4.05
CA ASP A 455 21.87 -26.62 -4.18
C ASP A 455 22.02 -25.70 -2.97
N PRO A 456 23.00 -25.96 -2.08
CA PRO A 456 23.30 -25.09 -0.93
C PRO A 456 23.70 -23.66 -1.34
N ASN A 457 24.15 -23.48 -2.58
CA ASN A 457 24.49 -22.18 -3.10
C ASN A 457 23.26 -21.41 -3.61
N PHE A 458 22.11 -22.03 -3.87
CA PHE A 458 21.00 -21.30 -4.49
C PHE A 458 20.39 -20.21 -3.58
N LEU A 459 20.12 -20.53 -2.30
CA LEU A 459 19.62 -19.60 -1.30
C LEU A 459 20.69 -19.39 -0.23
N ARG A 460 21.12 -18.14 -0.06
CA ARG A 460 21.92 -17.74 1.09
C ARG A 460 21.05 -16.96 2.07
N MET A 461 20.99 -17.43 3.30
CA MET A 461 20.27 -16.77 4.36
C MET A 461 21.24 -15.96 5.24
N ASN A 462 20.80 -14.81 5.70
CA ASN A 462 21.57 -13.93 6.57
C ASN A 462 20.62 -13.37 7.63
N ILE A 463 20.75 -13.83 8.87
CA ILE A 463 19.85 -13.47 9.97
C ILE A 463 20.57 -12.47 10.88
N PHE A 464 19.93 -11.35 11.18
CA PHE A 464 20.49 -10.28 11.98
C PHE A 464 19.65 -10.04 13.23
N LEU A 465 20.30 -10.08 14.40
CA LEU A 465 19.72 -9.64 15.67
C LEU A 465 20.31 -8.29 16.06
N THR A 466 19.45 -7.27 16.15
CA THR A 466 19.86 -5.87 16.32
C THR A 466 19.75 -5.33 17.74
N GLN A 467 19.07 -6.05 18.66
CA GLN A 467 19.04 -5.67 20.07
C GLN A 467 20.40 -5.87 20.72
N LYS A 468 20.71 -5.02 21.71
CA LYS A 468 21.88 -5.21 22.57
C LYS A 468 21.67 -6.48 23.38
N VAL A 469 22.50 -7.48 23.12
CA VAL A 469 22.48 -8.75 23.83
C VAL A 469 23.18 -8.56 25.18
N GLY A 470 22.58 -9.06 26.27
CA GLY A 470 23.21 -9.06 27.59
C GLY A 470 24.43 -9.99 27.62
N GLU A 471 25.38 -9.72 28.52
CA GLU A 471 26.62 -10.51 28.62
C GLU A 471 26.34 -12.00 28.86
N ASP A 472 25.35 -12.32 29.70
CA ASP A 472 24.96 -13.71 29.99
C ASP A 472 24.44 -14.46 28.76
N MET A 473 23.61 -13.79 27.95
CA MET A 473 23.07 -14.38 26.72
C MET A 473 24.18 -14.54 25.66
N LEU A 474 25.09 -13.56 25.54
CA LEU A 474 26.27 -13.66 24.67
C LEU A 474 27.18 -14.82 25.07
N TRP A 475 27.44 -14.99 26.37
CA TRP A 475 28.23 -16.12 26.88
C TRP A 475 27.54 -17.46 26.59
N ASN A 476 26.24 -17.57 26.81
CA ASN A 476 25.49 -18.79 26.48
C ASN A 476 25.53 -19.11 24.98
N ILE A 477 25.43 -18.09 24.12
CA ILE A 477 25.57 -18.29 22.68
C ILE A 477 26.98 -18.75 22.33
N ALA A 478 28.02 -18.08 22.85
CA ALA A 478 29.41 -18.42 22.55
C ALA A 478 29.78 -19.84 23.01
N VAL A 479 29.30 -20.26 24.19
CA VAL A 479 29.53 -21.60 24.73
C VAL A 479 28.81 -22.67 23.91
N ASN A 480 27.54 -22.42 23.52
CA ASN A 480 26.76 -23.39 22.75
C ASN A 480 27.07 -23.35 21.23
N ASP A 481 27.77 -22.34 20.71
CA ASP A 481 28.21 -22.25 19.30
C ASP A 481 29.52 -23.03 19.05
N ALA A 482 30.33 -23.23 20.08
CA ALA A 482 31.61 -23.93 20.00
C ALA A 482 31.41 -25.43 19.67
N GLY A 483 31.47 -25.77 18.38
CA GLY A 483 31.34 -27.14 17.87
C GLY A 483 29.93 -27.55 17.44
N ALA A 484 28.94 -26.65 17.52
CA ALA A 484 27.57 -26.94 17.09
C ALA A 484 27.41 -26.82 15.56
N SER A 485 26.65 -27.75 14.97
CA SER A 485 26.30 -27.73 13.53
C SER A 485 25.16 -26.75 13.19
N TYR A 486 24.49 -26.21 14.20
CA TYR A 486 23.34 -25.33 14.08
C TYR A 486 23.49 -24.14 15.01
N ASP A 487 22.92 -23.01 14.61
CA ASP A 487 22.86 -21.78 15.40
C ASP A 487 22.07 -22.00 16.70
N PRO A 488 22.59 -21.62 17.88
CA PRO A 488 21.92 -21.90 19.15
C PRO A 488 20.64 -21.08 19.37
N LEU A 489 20.44 -19.97 18.64
CA LEU A 489 19.25 -19.13 18.75
C LEU A 489 18.14 -19.53 17.77
N THR A 490 18.53 -19.76 16.51
CA THR A 490 17.59 -19.99 15.40
C THR A 490 17.56 -21.44 14.96
N LEU A 491 18.45 -22.30 15.45
CA LEU A 491 18.56 -23.72 15.07
C LEU A 491 18.63 -23.94 13.55
N LEU A 492 19.13 -22.94 12.82
CA LEU A 492 19.40 -23.01 11.40
C LEU A 492 20.87 -23.34 11.20
N ARG A 493 21.25 -23.89 10.04
CA ARG A 493 22.67 -24.05 9.70
C ARG A 493 23.32 -22.68 9.53
N THR A 494 22.55 -21.73 9.01
CA THR A 494 22.90 -20.32 8.94
C THR A 494 23.00 -19.71 10.34
N ARG A 495 24.16 -19.15 10.68
CA ARG A 495 24.41 -18.48 11.96
C ARG A 495 23.82 -17.07 12.03
N THR A 496 23.37 -16.70 13.23
CA THR A 496 22.85 -15.35 13.52
C THR A 496 24.00 -14.35 13.64
N ILE A 497 23.88 -13.21 12.95
CA ILE A 497 24.83 -12.11 12.97
C ILE A 497 24.30 -11.04 13.94
N PHE A 498 25.13 -10.64 14.90
CA PHE A 498 24.77 -9.60 15.87
C PHE A 498 25.12 -8.21 15.33
N GLY A 499 24.19 -7.28 15.49
CA GLY A 499 24.34 -5.89 15.04
C GLY A 499 23.58 -5.60 13.75
N ARG A 500 23.92 -4.47 13.11
CA ARG A 500 23.25 -3.99 11.90
C ARG A 500 24.01 -4.43 10.65
N PRO A 501 23.31 -4.83 9.57
CA PRO A 501 23.97 -5.10 8.29
C PRO A 501 24.70 -3.86 7.77
N ASP A 502 25.96 -4.02 7.35
CA ASP A 502 26.65 -3.04 6.54
C ASP A 502 26.22 -3.21 5.07
N TRP A 503 25.21 -2.46 4.66
CA TRP A 503 24.66 -2.52 3.31
C TRP A 503 25.68 -2.18 2.23
N ARG A 504 26.62 -1.27 2.51
CA ARG A 504 27.66 -0.89 1.55
C ARG A 504 28.57 -2.08 1.28
N ALA A 505 29.01 -2.76 2.33
CA ALA A 505 29.82 -3.97 2.21
C ALA A 505 29.04 -5.14 1.60
N VAL A 506 27.75 -5.30 1.94
CA VAL A 506 26.88 -6.34 1.36
C VAL A 506 26.74 -6.16 -0.15
N TYR A 507 26.32 -4.99 -0.62
CA TYR A 507 26.16 -4.72 -2.05
C TYR A 507 27.49 -4.71 -2.81
N GLY A 508 28.57 -4.22 -2.18
CA GLY A 508 29.91 -4.30 -2.75
C GLY A 508 30.37 -5.75 -2.99
N ARG A 509 30.14 -6.65 -2.02
CA ARG A 509 30.43 -8.09 -2.17
C ARG A 509 29.56 -8.75 -3.24
N LEU A 510 28.27 -8.44 -3.26
CA LEU A 510 27.36 -8.96 -4.29
C LEU A 510 27.82 -8.58 -5.70
N ARG A 511 28.18 -7.30 -5.89
CA ARG A 511 28.74 -6.82 -7.15
C ARG A 511 30.00 -7.59 -7.54
N MET A 512 30.99 -7.66 -6.64
CA MET A 512 32.25 -8.37 -6.91
C MET A 512 32.03 -9.84 -7.27
N ALA A 513 31.12 -10.52 -6.57
CA ALA A 513 30.84 -11.94 -6.80
C ALA A 513 30.08 -12.21 -8.11
N ILE A 514 29.27 -11.26 -8.58
CA ILE A 514 28.64 -11.31 -9.90
C ILE A 514 29.68 -11.02 -10.99
N GLU A 515 30.49 -9.96 -10.84
CA GLU A 515 31.53 -9.59 -11.80
C GLU A 515 32.62 -10.67 -11.93
N SER A 516 32.95 -11.36 -10.84
CA SER A 516 33.91 -12.46 -10.84
C SER A 516 33.34 -13.79 -11.38
N GLY A 517 32.06 -13.84 -11.75
CA GLY A 517 31.38 -15.05 -12.22
C GLY A 517 31.13 -16.10 -11.13
N GLN A 518 31.29 -15.76 -9.85
CA GLN A 518 31.08 -16.69 -8.72
C GLN A 518 29.59 -16.98 -8.52
N TYR A 519 28.73 -15.98 -8.72
CA TYR A 519 27.27 -16.13 -8.54
C TYR A 519 26.59 -16.71 -9.78
N LEU A 520 27.14 -16.44 -10.97
CA LEU A 520 26.60 -16.84 -12.26
C LEU A 520 27.76 -17.40 -13.12
N PRO A 521 28.08 -18.70 -13.02
CA PRO A 521 29.16 -19.30 -13.80
C PRO A 521 28.76 -19.41 -15.29
N GLY A 522 29.52 -18.79 -16.19
CA GLY A 522 29.35 -18.94 -17.64
C GLY A 522 29.27 -17.62 -18.42
N ARG A 523 29.14 -17.75 -19.74
CA ARG A 523 29.27 -16.68 -20.75
C ARG A 523 27.94 -15.98 -21.07
N GLU A 524 27.07 -15.75 -20.09
CA GLU A 524 25.88 -14.89 -20.24
C GLU A 524 26.20 -13.40 -20.01
N ALA A 525 27.49 -13.04 -19.91
CA ALA A 525 27.99 -11.67 -19.76
C ALA A 525 27.69 -10.69 -20.92
N ALA A 526 26.98 -11.15 -21.97
CA ALA A 526 26.55 -10.30 -23.08
C ALA A 526 25.26 -9.50 -22.77
N LEU A 527 24.52 -9.87 -21.72
CA LEU A 527 23.33 -9.17 -21.26
C LEU A 527 23.57 -8.58 -19.87
N ARG A 528 22.98 -7.42 -19.62
CA ARG A 528 23.09 -6.70 -18.35
C ARG A 528 22.34 -7.48 -17.26
N THR A 529 23.06 -8.10 -16.32
CA THR A 529 22.50 -8.91 -15.21
C THR A 529 21.54 -8.07 -14.37
N LYS A 530 20.32 -8.56 -14.19
CA LYS A 530 19.29 -7.89 -13.38
C LYS A 530 19.31 -8.41 -11.94
N VAL A 531 19.65 -7.52 -11.00
CA VAL A 531 19.62 -7.79 -9.56
C VAL A 531 18.45 -7.05 -8.91
N GLY A 532 17.44 -7.78 -8.47
CA GLY A 532 16.25 -7.20 -7.84
C GLY A 532 16.36 -7.18 -6.32
N THR A 533 16.39 -5.99 -5.71
CA THR A 533 16.25 -5.84 -4.25
C THR A 533 14.78 -5.60 -3.90
N PHE A 534 14.21 -6.48 -3.09
CA PHE A 534 12.85 -6.39 -2.57
C PHE A 534 12.91 -6.20 -1.06
N PHE A 535 12.36 -5.09 -0.58
CA PHE A 535 12.44 -4.70 0.83
C PHE A 535 11.06 -4.52 1.46
N CYS A 536 10.84 -5.12 2.62
CA CYS A 536 9.66 -4.90 3.44
C CYS A 536 10.05 -4.57 4.89
N GLY A 537 9.72 -3.35 5.32
CA GLY A 537 10.10 -2.84 6.63
C GLY A 537 10.06 -1.32 6.80
N PRO A 538 10.70 -0.78 7.86
CA PRO A 538 10.67 0.64 8.20
C PRO A 538 11.19 1.56 7.09
N ALA A 539 10.55 2.73 6.92
CA ALA A 539 10.90 3.69 5.87
C ALA A 539 12.33 4.27 5.99
N GLY A 540 12.85 4.40 7.22
CA GLY A 540 14.23 4.84 7.44
C GLY A 540 15.24 3.86 6.84
N LEU A 541 15.07 2.57 7.12
CA LEU A 541 15.92 1.50 6.58
C LEU A 541 15.80 1.37 5.06
N ALA A 542 14.58 1.50 4.52
CA ALA A 542 14.34 1.50 3.07
C ALA A 542 15.17 2.56 2.34
N LYS A 543 15.31 3.76 2.93
CA LYS A 543 16.08 4.85 2.32
C LYS A 543 17.56 4.49 2.24
N THR A 544 18.13 3.95 3.31
CA THR A 544 19.54 3.51 3.34
C THR A 544 19.79 2.39 2.35
N ILE A 545 18.97 1.34 2.34
CA ILE A 545 19.12 0.21 1.42
C ILE A 545 19.02 0.68 -0.03
N ARG A 546 18.04 1.52 -0.36
CA ARG A 546 17.88 2.07 -1.71
C ARG A 546 19.12 2.84 -2.17
N GLN A 547 19.71 3.65 -1.29
CA GLN A 547 20.89 4.44 -1.61
C GLN A 547 22.09 3.54 -1.91
N GLU A 548 22.38 2.57 -1.05
CA GLU A 548 23.52 1.66 -1.23
C GLU A 548 23.31 0.68 -2.41
N CYS A 549 22.09 0.20 -2.61
CA CYS A 549 21.71 -0.66 -3.74
C CYS A 549 21.93 0.03 -5.09
N LEU A 550 21.47 1.28 -5.22
CA LEU A 550 21.60 2.02 -6.48
C LEU A 550 23.02 2.54 -6.72
N ALA A 551 23.80 2.75 -5.65
CA ALA A 551 25.19 3.22 -5.74
C ALA A 551 26.15 2.19 -6.36
N VAL A 552 25.81 0.90 -6.33
CA VAL A 552 26.65 -0.17 -6.89
C VAL A 552 26.29 -0.55 -8.35
N ASN A 553 25.41 0.21 -8.99
CA ASN A 553 25.06 0.01 -10.40
C ASN A 553 26.27 0.14 -11.33
N THR A 554 26.34 -0.72 -12.34
CA THR A 554 27.36 -0.70 -13.39
C THR A 554 26.72 -0.84 -14.77
N GLU A 555 27.52 -0.75 -15.83
CA GLU A 555 27.05 -1.03 -17.19
C GLU A 555 26.65 -2.49 -17.36
N SER A 556 27.36 -3.40 -16.69
CA SER A 556 27.12 -4.84 -16.72
C SER A 556 26.02 -5.31 -15.74
N ILE A 557 25.75 -4.58 -14.66
CA ILE A 557 24.81 -5.00 -13.61
C ILE A 557 23.78 -3.90 -13.35
N ASN A 558 22.50 -4.28 -13.39
CA ASN A 558 21.38 -3.42 -13.06
C ASN A 558 20.75 -3.82 -11.72
N PHE A 559 21.12 -3.10 -10.67
CA PHE A 559 20.48 -3.15 -9.36
C PHE A 559 19.20 -2.31 -9.36
N THR A 560 18.08 -2.96 -9.05
CA THR A 560 16.78 -2.32 -8.85
C THR A 560 16.35 -2.43 -7.39
N PHE A 561 15.56 -1.47 -6.92
CA PHE A 561 15.04 -1.44 -5.57
C PHE A 561 13.51 -1.26 -5.58
N ALA A 562 12.82 -2.20 -4.95
CA ALA A 562 11.38 -2.18 -4.74
C ALA A 562 11.07 -2.24 -3.24
N LYS A 563 10.19 -1.34 -2.79
CA LYS A 563 9.70 -1.31 -1.41
C LYS A 563 8.26 -1.79 -1.36
N GLU A 564 7.99 -2.72 -0.45
CA GLU A 564 6.64 -3.11 -0.08
C GLU A 564 5.95 -2.02 0.77
N HIS A 565 4.70 -1.73 0.42
CA HIS A 565 3.87 -0.73 1.07
C HIS A 565 2.60 -1.39 1.62
N PHE A 566 2.61 -1.71 2.91
CA PHE A 566 1.44 -2.21 3.64
C PHE A 566 1.04 -1.22 4.74
#